data_AF-A0A1G1ZX60-F1
#
_entry.id   AF-A0A1G1ZX60-F1
#
_cell.length_a   1.000
_cell.length_b   1.000
_cell.length_c   1.000
_cell.angle_alpha   90.00
_cell.angle_beta   90.00
_cell.angle_gamma   90.00
#
_symmetry.space_group_name_H-M   'P 1'
#
loop_
_entity.id
_entity.type
_entity.pdbx_description
1 polymer ?
#
loop_
_entity_poly.entity_id
_entity_poly.type
_entity_poly.pdbx_seq_one_letter_code
_entity_poly.pdbx_strand_id
1 'polypeptide(L)'
;MEKKKFHCGDILSIITGRLLSPRRMHGVMDLLHFMTGDNGYGRDIPGASEICANHLLRQFPQLSSYEIEIALLELNKTLMSTPSHSEKKDIVVRWLEKQIKIYGAIFLVSQIPEDEWVEENHKRMIAKKK
;
A
#
# COMPACT_ATOMS: atom_id res chain seq x y z
N MET A 1 13.14 16.17 4.06
CA MET A 1 11.97 15.28 4.21
C MET A 1 12.33 14.17 5.16
N GLU A 2 11.50 13.94 6.17
CA GLU A 2 11.67 12.84 7.11
C GLU A 2 11.51 11.50 6.37
N LYS A 3 12.29 10.50 6.79
CA LYS A 3 12.17 9.13 6.27
C LYS A 3 11.89 8.18 7.42
N LYS A 4 10.98 7.23 7.19
CA LYS A 4 10.60 6.22 8.19
C LYS A 4 10.54 4.84 7.57
N LYS A 5 10.87 3.83 8.39
CA LYS A 5 10.88 2.42 7.99
C LYS A 5 9.47 1.85 8.02
N PHE A 6 9.07 1.19 6.94
CA PHE A 6 7.80 0.47 6.85
C PHE A 6 8.01 -0.94 6.33
N HIS A 7 7.12 -1.84 6.75
CA HIS A 7 7.14 -3.22 6.31
C HIS A 7 6.67 -3.32 4.84
N CYS A 8 7.26 -4.22 4.06
CA CYS A 8 6.88 -4.47 2.66
C CYS A 8 5.37 -4.66 2.50
N GLY A 9 4.75 -5.45 3.39
CA GLY A 9 3.30 -5.65 3.40
C GLY A 9 2.47 -4.39 3.64
N ASP A 10 2.97 -3.39 4.38
CA ASP A 10 2.27 -2.11 4.59
C ASP A 10 2.19 -1.35 3.25
N ILE A 11 3.32 -1.29 2.54
CA ILE A 11 3.45 -0.60 1.24
C ILE A 11 2.66 -1.31 0.15
N LEU A 12 2.81 -2.62 0.04
CA LEU A 12 2.05 -3.42 -0.93
C LEU A 12 0.56 -3.32 -0.68
N SER A 13 0.14 -3.10 0.58
CA SER A 13 -1.29 -2.92 0.85
C SER A 13 -1.86 -1.66 0.21
N ILE A 14 -1.08 -0.57 0.22
CA ILE A 14 -1.47 0.69 -0.42
C ILE A 14 -1.43 0.58 -1.94
N ILE A 15 -0.34 0.05 -2.49
CA ILE A 15 -0.13 -0.02 -3.95
C ILE A 15 -1.17 -0.92 -4.62
N THR A 16 -1.48 -2.07 -4.00
CA THR A 16 -2.30 -3.11 -4.63
C THR A 16 -3.78 -3.06 -4.23
N GLY A 17 -4.11 -2.25 -3.22
CA GLY A 17 -5.44 -2.22 -2.61
C GLY A 17 -5.81 -3.50 -1.84
N ARG A 18 -4.85 -4.40 -1.58
CA ARG A 18 -5.08 -5.67 -0.85
C ARG A 18 -4.47 -5.62 0.53
N LEU A 19 -5.18 -6.07 1.57
CA LEU A 19 -4.62 -6.06 2.92
C LEU A 19 -3.54 -7.14 3.11
N LEU A 20 -2.30 -6.77 2.84
CA LEU A 20 -1.09 -7.60 2.89
C LEU A 20 -0.22 -7.28 4.12
N SER A 21 -0.53 -6.21 4.85
CA SER A 21 0.18 -5.84 6.06
C SER A 21 0.06 -6.94 7.14
N PRO A 22 1.18 -7.40 7.73
CA PRO A 22 1.14 -8.28 8.90
C PRO A 22 0.43 -7.64 10.09
N ARG A 23 0.50 -6.30 10.18
CA ARG A 23 -0.17 -5.48 11.20
C ARG A 23 -1.60 -5.07 10.78
N ARG A 24 -2.11 -5.62 9.68
CA ARG A 24 -3.42 -5.32 9.10
C ARG A 24 -3.59 -3.80 8.92
N MET A 25 -4.77 -3.28 9.24
CA MET A 25 -5.07 -1.87 9.06
C MET A 25 -4.18 -0.94 9.89
N HIS A 26 -3.60 -1.39 11.01
CA HIS A 26 -2.68 -0.54 11.76
C HIS A 26 -1.44 -0.18 10.93
N GLY A 27 -0.87 -1.14 10.19
CA GLY A 27 0.29 -0.85 9.34
C GLY A 27 -0.04 0.08 8.17
N VAL A 28 -1.22 -0.11 7.58
CA VAL A 28 -1.74 0.74 6.50
C VAL A 28 -1.97 2.18 6.99
N MET A 29 -2.63 2.34 8.14
CA MET A 29 -2.93 3.66 8.70
C MET A 29 -1.66 4.38 9.14
N ASP A 30 -0.71 3.69 9.77
CA ASP A 30 0.58 4.29 10.14
C ASP A 30 1.34 4.82 8.93
N LEU A 31 1.31 4.08 7.82
CA LEU A 31 1.96 4.47 6.57
C LEU A 31 1.26 5.69 5.97
N LEU A 32 -0.07 5.69 5.89
CA LEU A 32 -0.84 6.81 5.37
C LEU A 32 -0.64 8.08 6.21
N HIS A 33 -0.73 7.98 7.53
CA HIS A 33 -0.51 9.13 8.42
C HIS A 33 0.90 9.69 8.26
N PHE A 34 1.91 8.81 8.20
CA PHE A 34 3.27 9.27 7.97
C PHE A 34 3.41 9.96 6.61
N MET A 35 2.99 9.31 5.52
CA MET A 35 3.17 9.83 4.17
C MET A 35 2.48 11.16 3.94
N THR A 36 1.29 11.34 4.51
CA THR A 36 0.49 12.56 4.34
C THR A 36 0.82 13.66 5.36
N GLY A 37 1.66 13.37 6.35
CA GLY A 37 2.05 14.32 7.40
C GLY A 37 0.91 14.71 8.35
N ASP A 38 -0.23 14.02 8.30
CA ASP A 38 -1.44 14.45 8.99
C ASP A 38 -1.98 13.36 9.93
N ASN A 39 -2.29 13.81 11.16
CA ASN A 39 -2.62 13.00 12.33
C ASN A 39 -4.15 12.84 12.55
N GLY A 40 -4.98 13.37 11.64
CA GLY A 40 -6.43 13.47 11.84
C GLY A 40 -7.25 12.21 11.52
N TYR A 41 -8.16 11.86 12.44
CA TYR A 41 -9.31 10.97 12.22
C TYR A 41 -10.29 11.62 11.23
N GLY A 42 -10.83 10.85 10.26
CA GLY A 42 -11.87 11.31 9.32
C GLY A 42 -11.43 11.52 7.87
N ARG A 43 -10.18 11.18 7.52
CA ARG A 43 -9.67 11.23 6.15
C ARG A 43 -10.39 10.22 5.25
N ASP A 44 -10.66 10.60 3.99
CA ASP A 44 -11.03 9.66 2.92
C ASP A 44 -9.85 8.69 2.69
N ILE A 45 -9.85 7.57 3.41
CA ILE A 45 -8.81 6.54 3.35
C ILE A 45 -8.60 6.06 1.91
N PRO A 46 -9.67 5.70 1.14
CA PRO A 46 -9.52 5.36 -0.27
C PRO A 46 -8.78 6.43 -1.07
N GLY A 47 -9.13 7.70 -0.90
CA GLY A 47 -8.49 8.82 -1.58
C GLY A 47 -7.02 9.01 -1.23
N ALA A 48 -6.70 8.97 0.05
CA ALA A 48 -5.33 9.06 0.52
C ALA A 48 -4.49 7.88 0.02
N SER A 49 -5.06 6.68 0.00
CA SER A 49 -4.40 5.47 -0.52
C SER A 49 -4.05 5.59 -2.00
N GLU A 50 -4.95 6.14 -2.82
CA GLU A 50 -4.71 6.33 -4.26
C GLU A 50 -3.52 7.27 -4.52
N ILE A 51 -3.50 8.42 -3.84
CA ILE A 51 -2.40 9.40 -3.91
C ILE A 51 -1.09 8.78 -3.41
N CYS A 52 -1.12 8.14 -2.25
CA CYS A 52 0.05 7.51 -1.65
C CYS A 52 0.59 6.36 -2.54
N ALA A 53 -0.28 5.60 -3.21
CA ALA A 53 0.14 4.52 -4.10
C ALA A 53 1.01 5.05 -5.24
N ASN A 54 0.58 6.14 -5.90
CA ASN A 54 1.35 6.76 -6.98
C ASN A 54 2.72 7.26 -6.49
N HIS A 55 2.75 7.86 -5.30
CA HIS A 55 4.01 8.29 -4.67
C HIS A 55 4.93 7.12 -4.29
N LEU A 56 4.39 6.04 -3.74
CA LEU A 56 5.15 4.84 -3.38
C LEU A 56 5.74 4.19 -4.62
N LEU A 57 5.03 4.16 -5.74
CA LEU A 57 5.55 3.66 -7.01
C LEU A 57 6.66 4.53 -7.59
N ARG A 58 6.58 5.87 -7.43
CA ARG A 58 7.69 6.77 -7.77
C ARG A 58 8.93 6.51 -6.90
N GLN A 59 8.75 6.22 -5.61
CA GLN A 59 9.86 5.91 -4.69
C GLN A 59 10.41 4.50 -4.89
N PHE A 60 9.56 3.54 -5.28
CA PHE A 60 9.90 2.12 -5.42
C PHE A 60 9.40 1.54 -6.75
N PRO A 61 10.00 1.92 -7.89
CA PRO A 61 9.53 1.49 -9.22
C PRO A 61 9.54 -0.03 -9.43
N GLN A 62 10.35 -0.77 -8.67
CA GLN A 62 10.36 -2.23 -8.69
C GLN A 62 9.04 -2.86 -8.22
N LEU A 63 8.18 -2.10 -7.53
CA LEU A 63 6.86 -2.54 -7.07
C LEU A 63 5.74 -2.30 -8.10
N SER A 64 6.07 -1.75 -9.28
CA SER A 64 5.18 -1.70 -10.46
C SER A 64 5.66 -2.64 -11.57
N SER A 65 6.44 -3.66 -11.23
CA SER A 65 6.97 -4.58 -12.23
C SER A 65 5.92 -5.60 -12.70
N TYR A 66 6.10 -6.16 -13.89
CA TYR A 66 5.21 -7.21 -14.39
C TYR A 66 5.21 -8.45 -13.47
N GLU A 67 6.34 -8.74 -12.83
CA GLU A 67 6.48 -9.87 -11.92
C GLU A 67 5.54 -9.77 -10.71
N ILE A 68 5.39 -8.58 -10.12
CA ILE A 68 4.47 -8.42 -8.98
C ILE A 68 3.01 -8.47 -9.41
N GLU A 69 2.68 -7.98 -10.61
CA GLU A 69 1.34 -8.09 -11.18
C GLU A 69 0.93 -9.56 -11.36
N ILE A 70 1.80 -10.37 -11.96
CA ILE A 70 1.59 -11.81 -12.10
C ILE A 70 1.44 -12.48 -10.73
N ALA A 71 2.34 -12.19 -9.79
CA ALA A 71 2.28 -12.75 -8.44
C ALA A 71 0.97 -12.39 -7.72
N LEU A 72 0.42 -11.19 -7.95
CA LEU A 72 -0.87 -10.77 -7.40
C LEU A 72 -2.04 -11.49 -8.08
N LEU A 73 -2.01 -11.68 -9.40
CA LEU A 73 -3.04 -12.43 -10.12
C LEU A 73 -3.13 -13.88 -9.61
N GLU A 74 -1.98 -14.53 -9.42
CA GLU A 74 -1.90 -15.87 -8.85
C GLU A 74 -2.46 -15.91 -7.42
N LEU A 75 -2.06 -14.96 -6.56
CA LEU A 75 -2.61 -14.84 -5.21
C LEU A 75 -4.13 -14.75 -5.23
N ASN A 76 -4.70 -13.90 -6.10
CA ASN A 76 -6.14 -13.70 -6.19
C ASN A 76 -6.88 -14.95 -6.62
N LYS A 77 -6.34 -15.64 -7.63
CA LYS A 77 -6.87 -16.92 -8.08
C LYS A 77 -6.92 -17.94 -6.94
N THR A 78 -5.83 -18.07 -6.19
CA THR A 78 -5.76 -18.99 -5.04
C THR A 78 -6.72 -18.59 -3.92
N LEU A 79 -6.84 -17.30 -3.60
CA LEU A 79 -7.76 -16.82 -2.57
C LEU A 79 -9.23 -17.00 -2.94
N MET A 80 -9.58 -16.93 -4.22
CA MET A 80 -10.95 -17.17 -4.69
C MET A 80 -11.32 -18.65 -4.62
N SER A 81 -10.38 -19.55 -4.92
CA SER A 81 -10.62 -21.00 -4.86
C SER A 81 -10.56 -21.58 -3.45
N THR A 82 -10.07 -20.83 -2.47
CA THR A 82 -9.95 -21.27 -1.08
C THR A 82 -11.19 -20.86 -0.29
N PRO A 83 -11.97 -21.77 0.31
CA PRO A 83 -13.16 -21.39 1.09
C PRO A 83 -12.81 -20.93 2.51
N SER A 84 -11.81 -21.55 3.14
CA SER A 84 -11.47 -21.31 4.55
C SER A 84 -10.78 -19.97 4.75
N HIS A 85 -11.32 -19.15 5.65
CA HIS A 85 -10.72 -17.88 6.01
C HIS A 85 -9.37 -18.04 6.74
N SER A 86 -9.17 -19.14 7.48
CA SER A 86 -7.88 -19.42 8.13
C SER A 86 -6.80 -19.72 7.08
N GLU A 87 -7.11 -20.58 6.11
CA GLU A 87 -6.18 -20.94 5.04
C GLU A 87 -5.82 -19.72 4.18
N LYS A 88 -6.77 -18.83 3.91
CA LYS A 88 -6.51 -17.56 3.21
C LYS A 88 -5.46 -16.71 3.91
N LYS A 89 -5.48 -16.65 5.24
CA LYS A 89 -4.45 -15.91 6.01
C LYS A 89 -3.08 -16.53 5.77
N ASP A 90 -2.97 -17.85 5.86
CA ASP A 90 -1.70 -18.55 5.67
C ASP A 90 -1.18 -18.44 4.24
N ILE A 91 -2.07 -18.39 3.25
CA ILE A 91 -1.74 -18.13 1.85
C ILE A 91 -1.14 -16.73 1.70
N VAL A 92 -1.78 -15.70 2.28
CA VAL A 92 -1.27 -14.32 2.23
C VAL A 92 0.08 -14.20 2.93
N VAL A 93 0.25 -14.81 4.11
CA VAL A 93 1.53 -14.81 4.83
C VAL A 93 2.64 -15.43 3.99
N ARG A 94 2.41 -16.64 3.44
CA ARG A 94 3.40 -17.32 2.59
C ARG A 94 3.70 -16.57 1.31
N TRP A 95 2.69 -15.93 0.71
CA TRP A 95 2.89 -15.08 -0.46
C TRP A 95 3.76 -13.87 -0.12
N LEU A 96 3.48 -13.21 1.01
CA LEU A 96 4.23 -12.03 1.46
C LEU A 96 5.69 -12.38 1.77
N GLU A 97 5.95 -13.53 2.40
CA GLU A 97 7.31 -14.02 2.63
C GLU A 97 8.12 -14.17 1.33
N LYS A 98 7.47 -14.59 0.24
CA LYS A 98 8.12 -14.63 -1.08
C LYS A 98 8.46 -13.24 -1.58
N GLN A 99 7.54 -12.27 -1.46
CA GLN A 99 7.82 -10.89 -1.89
C GLN A 99 8.93 -10.24 -1.04
N ILE A 100 8.95 -10.51 0.26
CA ILE A 100 10.02 -10.07 1.16
C ILE A 100 11.38 -10.60 0.72
N LYS A 101 11.47 -11.85 0.25
CA LYS A 101 12.72 -12.42 -0.27
C LYS A 101 13.21 -11.73 -1.55
N ILE A 102 12.29 -11.24 -2.38
CA ILE A 102 12.60 -10.59 -3.66
C ILE A 102 12.95 -9.12 -3.46
N TYR A 103 12.11 -8.38 -2.74
CA TYR A 103 12.17 -6.91 -2.66
C TYR A 103 12.72 -6.38 -1.34
N GLY A 104 12.89 -7.24 -0.33
CA GLY A 104 13.28 -6.88 1.03
C GLY A 104 12.10 -6.68 1.97
N ALA A 105 12.35 -6.85 3.27
CA ALA A 105 11.31 -6.78 4.30
C ALA A 105 10.91 -5.34 4.66
N ILE A 106 11.88 -4.42 4.59
CA ILE A 106 11.74 -3.05 5.09
C ILE A 106 12.11 -2.06 4.00
N PHE A 107 11.26 -1.07 3.82
CA PHE A 107 11.46 0.04 2.91
C PHE A 107 11.58 1.34 3.70
N LEU A 108 12.44 2.23 3.21
CA LEU A 108 12.62 3.55 3.77
C LEU A 108 11.76 4.54 2.98
N VAL A 109 10.59 4.88 3.53
CA VAL A 109 9.58 5.73 2.88
C VAL A 109 9.83 7.18 3.24
N SER A 110 9.70 8.06 2.26
CA SER A 110 9.69 9.52 2.44
C SER A 110 8.26 10.04 2.43
N GLN A 111 8.00 11.10 3.19
CA GLN A 111 6.71 11.79 3.17
C GLN A 111 6.44 12.44 1.80
N ILE A 112 5.16 12.68 1.51
CA ILE A 112 4.72 13.51 0.40
C ILE A 112 4.94 14.98 0.82
N PRO A 113 5.53 15.82 -0.04
CA PRO A 113 5.60 17.27 0.20
C PRO A 113 4.19 17.85 0.45
N GLU A 114 4.04 18.76 1.41
CA GLU A 114 2.72 19.29 1.78
C GLU A 114 2.02 20.00 0.61
N ASP A 115 2.77 20.75 -0.18
CA ASP A 115 2.31 21.42 -1.39
C ASP A 115 1.79 20.43 -2.44
N GLU A 116 2.53 19.35 -2.68
CA GLU A 116 2.12 18.29 -3.62
C GLU A 116 0.88 17.55 -3.11
N TRP A 117 0.80 17.25 -1.81
CA TRP A 117 -0.38 16.62 -1.20
C TRP A 117 -1.64 17.49 -1.36
N VAL A 118 -1.54 18.79 -1.06
CA VAL A 118 -2.67 19.72 -1.19
C VAL A 118 -3.14 19.80 -2.64
N GLU A 119 -2.21 19.88 -3.59
CA GLU A 119 -2.52 19.95 -5.01
C GLU A 119 -3.22 18.67 -5.52
N GLU A 120 -2.64 17.49 -5.25
CA GLU A 120 -3.22 16.22 -5.70
C GLU A 120 -4.59 15.96 -5.08
N ASN A 121 -4.75 16.23 -3.79
CA ASN A 121 -6.03 16.04 -3.12
C ASN A 121 -7.09 17.01 -3.65
N HIS A 122 -6.72 18.26 -3.97
CA HIS A 122 -7.63 19.23 -4.59
C HIS A 122 -8.09 18.77 -5.99
N LYS A 123 -7.15 18.33 -6.85
CA LYS A 123 -7.47 17.80 -8.19
C LYS A 123 -8.46 16.64 -8.11
N ARG A 124 -8.23 15.70 -7.19
CA ARG A 124 -9.12 14.55 -6.96
C ARG A 124 -10.52 14.96 -6.53
N MET A 125 -10.64 15.94 -5.63
CA MET A 125 -11.93 16.45 -5.15
C MET A 125 -12.73 17.15 -6.26
N ILE A 126 -12.06 17.83 -7.20
CA ILE A 126 -12.71 18.38 -8.40
C ILE A 126 -13.18 17.27 -9.33
N ALA A 127 -12.35 16.26 -9.57
CA ALA A 127 -12.68 15.15 -10.46
C ALA A 127 -13.92 14.35 -9.99
N LYS A 128 -14.10 14.17 -8.68
CA LYS A 128 -15.27 13.48 -8.10
C LYS A 128 -16.60 14.25 -8.20
N LYS A 129 -16.58 15.54 -8.53
CA LYS A 129 -17.79 16.38 -8.64
C LYS A 129 -18.38 16.45 -10.06
N LYS A 130 -17.73 15.81 -11.04
CA LYS A 130 -18.21 15.67 -12.42
C LYS A 130 -18.79 14.27 -12.64
#